data_AF-A0A7S6W6J8-F1
#
_entry.id   AF-A0A7S6W6J8-F1
#
_cell.length_a   1.000
_cell.length_b   1.000
_cell.length_c   1.000
_cell.angle_alpha   90.00
_cell.angle_beta   90.00
_cell.angle_gamma   90.00
#
_symmetry.space_group_name_H-M   'P 1'
#
loop_
_entity.id
_entity.type
_entity.pdbx_description
1 polymer ?
#
loop_
_entity_poly.entity_id
_entity_poly.type
_entity_poly.pdbx_seq_one_letter_code
_entity_poly.pdbx_strand_id
1 'polypeptide(L)'
;MFNIIIEIVLGTFISNLKADNHPYLFCFIKGVLLGLTGFFLAVIYNYFNDDYIMPFNDLMFFFLITQTIGIVVSVIFLIIEYLFPDKKNEDF
;
A
#
# COMPACT_ATOMS: atom_id res chain seq x y z
N MET A 1 2.07 -12.81 -10.83
CA MET A 1 1.18 -11.86 -11.55
C MET A 1 0.80 -10.66 -10.70
N PHE A 2 0.37 -10.84 -9.44
CA PHE A 2 0.01 -9.72 -8.56
C PHE A 2 1.17 -8.74 -8.30
N ASN A 3 2.40 -9.26 -8.12
CA ASN A 3 3.59 -8.43 -7.96
C ASN A 3 3.86 -7.52 -9.18
N ILE A 4 3.57 -8.02 -10.39
CA ILE A 4 3.73 -7.26 -11.65
C ILE A 4 2.74 -6.10 -11.71
N ILE A 5 1.52 -6.29 -11.22
CA ILE A 5 0.50 -5.22 -11.19
C ILE A 5 0.92 -4.12 -10.21
N ILE A 6 1.43 -4.49 -9.03
CA ILE A 6 1.93 -3.55 -8.03
C ILE A 6 3.12 -2.76 -8.59
N GLU A 7 4.03 -3.43 -9.30
CA GLU A 7 5.22 -2.82 -9.90
C GLU A 7 4.87 -1.87 -11.06
N ILE A 8 3.86 -2.20 -11.87
CA ILE A 8 3.34 -1.31 -12.91
C ILE A 8 2.70 -0.08 -12.29
N VAL A 9 1.86 -0.24 -11.26
CA VAL A 9 1.22 0.89 -10.57
C VAL A 9 2.30 1.78 -9.94
N LEU A 10 3.22 1.21 -9.18
CA LEU A 10 4.35 1.94 -8.58
C LEU A 10 5.21 2.62 -9.65
N GLY A 11 5.57 1.93 -10.72
CA GLY A 11 6.39 2.47 -11.80
C GLY A 11 5.71 3.63 -12.53
N THR A 12 4.41 3.54 -12.76
CA THR A 12 3.63 4.63 -13.37
C THR A 12 3.53 5.83 -12.43
N PHE A 13 3.38 5.59 -11.12
CA PHE A 13 3.41 6.66 -10.12
C PHE A 13 4.80 7.31 -10.03
N ILE A 14 5.87 6.52 -9.98
CA ILE A 14 7.24 7.03 -9.91
C ILE A 14 7.58 7.88 -11.15
N SER A 15 7.20 7.41 -12.34
CA SER A 15 7.49 8.13 -13.59
C SER A 15 6.71 9.43 -13.74
N ASN A 16 5.48 9.49 -13.21
CA ASN A 16 4.58 10.62 -13.42
C ASN A 16 4.65 11.68 -12.31
N LEU A 17 5.09 11.32 -11.10
CA LEU A 17 5.10 12.23 -9.94
C LEU A 17 6.45 12.84 -9.58
N LYS A 18 7.52 12.58 -10.35
CA LYS A 18 8.91 12.93 -9.94
C LYS A 18 9.12 12.52 -8.48
N ALA A 19 9.04 11.22 -8.20
CA ALA A 19 8.98 10.67 -6.84
C ALA A 19 10.06 11.23 -5.89
N ASP A 20 11.23 11.58 -6.41
CA ASP A 20 12.33 12.20 -5.67
C ASP A 20 11.94 13.54 -5.01
N ASN A 21 10.98 14.27 -5.58
CA ASN A 21 10.48 15.54 -5.03
C ASN A 21 9.43 15.35 -3.94
N HIS A 22 8.79 14.18 -3.84
CA HIS A 22 7.64 13.94 -2.96
C HIS A 22 7.71 12.57 -2.25
N PRO A 23 8.74 12.31 -1.42
CA PRO A 23 8.92 11.03 -0.71
C PRO A 23 7.72 10.67 0.19
N TYR A 24 7.08 11.69 0.76
CA TYR A 24 5.86 11.53 1.57
C TYR A 24 4.70 10.90 0.79
N LEU A 25 4.50 11.35 -0.45
CA LEU A 25 3.39 10.90 -1.29
C LEU A 25 3.64 9.47 -1.78
N PHE A 26 4.91 9.13 -2.04
CA PHE A 26 5.31 7.77 -2.37
C PHE A 26 5.12 6.80 -1.19
N CYS A 27 5.50 7.19 0.03
CA CYS A 27 5.23 6.40 1.24
C CYS A 27 3.73 6.19 1.49
N PHE A 28 2.93 7.23 1.26
CA PHE A 28 1.48 7.17 1.36
C PHE A 28 0.88 6.15 0.38
N ILE A 29 1.24 6.24 -0.91
CA ILE A 29 0.76 5.30 -1.93
C ILE A 29 1.16 3.86 -1.59
N LYS A 30 2.40 3.64 -1.15
CA LYS A 30 2.86 2.30 -0.71
C LYS A 30 1.98 1.74 0.40
N GLY A 31 1.68 2.54 1.42
CA GLY A 31 0.82 2.10 2.53
C GLY A 31 -0.61 1.81 2.11
N VAL A 32 -1.21 2.66 1.27
CA VAL A 32 -2.57 2.43 0.72
C VAL A 32 -2.62 1.17 -0.13
N LEU A 33 -1.62 0.97 -1.01
CA LEU A 33 -1.51 -0.27 -1.79
C LEU A 33 -1.36 -1.49 -0.88
N LEU A 34 -0.56 -1.40 0.19
CA LEU A 34 -0.43 -2.49 1.14
C LEU A 34 -1.75 -2.80 1.86
N GLY A 35 -2.51 -1.78 2.25
CA GLY A 35 -3.87 -1.96 2.79
C GLY A 35 -4.82 -2.63 1.81
N LEU A 36 -4.84 -2.17 0.55
CA LEU A 36 -5.67 -2.77 -0.52
C LEU A 36 -5.30 -4.23 -0.78
N THR A 37 -4.02 -4.53 -0.87
CA THR A 37 -3.55 -5.91 -1.12
C THR A 37 -3.87 -6.83 0.04
N GLY A 38 -3.72 -6.38 1.29
CA GLY A 38 -4.14 -7.11 2.48
C GLY A 38 -5.64 -7.39 2.51
N PHE A 39 -6.45 -6.40 2.15
CA PHE A 39 -7.90 -6.56 2.02
C PHE A 39 -8.26 -7.66 1.01
N PHE A 40 -7.76 -7.57 -0.23
CA PHE A 40 -8.08 -8.55 -1.26
C PHE A 40 -7.60 -9.96 -0.89
N LEU A 41 -6.41 -10.09 -0.30
CA LEU A 41 -5.90 -11.39 0.16
C LEU A 41 -6.82 -12.04 1.20
N ALA A 42 -7.28 -11.28 2.18
CA ALA A 42 -8.15 -11.80 3.23
C ALA A 42 -9.55 -12.17 2.68
N VAL A 43 -10.10 -11.37 1.78
CA VAL A 43 -11.39 -11.67 1.13
C VAL A 43 -11.28 -12.93 0.26
N ILE A 44 -10.22 -13.06 -0.53
CA ILE A 44 -9.95 -14.24 -1.35
C ILE A 44 -9.75 -15.48 -0.46
N TYR A 45 -9.00 -15.35 0.63
CA TYR A 45 -8.78 -16.44 1.57
C TYR A 45 -10.09 -16.93 2.20
N ASN A 46 -10.97 -16.02 2.60
CA ASN A 46 -12.27 -16.37 3.18
C ASN A 46 -13.17 -17.08 2.14
N TYR A 47 -13.18 -16.56 0.91
CA TYR A 47 -13.94 -17.16 -0.21
C TYR A 47 -13.53 -18.61 -0.50
N PHE A 48 -12.25 -18.95 -0.40
CA PHE A 48 -11.76 -20.31 -0.71
C PHE A 48 -11.84 -21.30 0.47
N ASN A 49 -11.87 -20.84 1.72
CA ASN A 49 -11.81 -21.73 2.89
C ASN A 49 -13.16 -21.91 3.59
N ASP A 50 -13.97 -20.85 3.69
CA ASP A 50 -15.16 -20.87 4.54
C ASP A 50 -16.47 -20.97 3.75
N ASP A 51 -16.42 -20.99 2.39
CA ASP A 51 -17.57 -20.86 1.47
C ASP A 51 -18.51 -19.70 1.86
N TYR A 52 -18.00 -18.74 2.64
CA TYR A 52 -18.77 -17.68 3.27
C TYR A 52 -18.52 -16.38 2.52
N ILE A 53 -19.56 -15.92 1.83
CA ILE A 53 -19.55 -14.59 1.22
C ILE A 53 -19.84 -13.59 2.32
N MET A 54 -18.81 -12.85 2.71
CA MET A 54 -18.92 -11.81 3.73
C MET A 54 -20.03 -10.80 3.36
N PRO A 55 -20.97 -10.51 4.28
CA PRO A 55 -22.01 -9.51 4.06
C PRO A 55 -21.40 -8.15 3.72
N PHE A 56 -22.11 -7.36 2.89
CA PHE A 56 -21.59 -6.07 2.41
C PHE A 56 -21.16 -5.12 3.55
N ASN A 57 -21.89 -5.11 4.67
CA ASN A 57 -21.55 -4.26 5.82
C ASN A 57 -20.23 -4.66 6.47
N ASP A 58 -19.99 -5.96 6.64
CA ASP A 58 -18.77 -6.50 7.24
C ASP A 58 -17.59 -6.30 6.29
N LEU A 59 -17.82 -6.48 4.98
CA LEU A 59 -16.84 -6.22 3.94
C LEU A 59 -16.39 -4.75 3.94
N MET A 60 -17.34 -3.80 4.04
CA MET A 60 -17.05 -2.37 4.13
C MET A 60 -16.29 -2.03 5.41
N PHE A 61 -16.67 -2.61 6.54
CA PHE A 61 -15.98 -2.38 7.82
C PHE A 61 -14.54 -2.93 7.76
N PHE A 62 -14.36 -4.12 7.20
CA PHE A 62 -13.05 -4.74 7.01
C PHE A 62 -12.17 -3.94 6.03
N PHE A 63 -12.75 -3.40 4.95
CA PHE A 63 -12.08 -2.47 4.05
C PHE A 63 -11.57 -1.23 4.80
N LEU A 64 -12.40 -0.60 5.63
CA LEU A 64 -11.99 0.58 6.40
C LEU A 64 -10.86 0.27 7.38
N ILE A 65 -10.91 -0.88 8.07
CA ILE A 65 -9.85 -1.32 8.98
C ILE A 65 -8.54 -1.51 8.23
N THR A 66 -8.56 -2.26 7.13
CA THR A 66 -7.35 -2.56 6.34
C THR A 66 -6.75 -1.31 5.71
N GLN A 67 -7.57 -0.35 5.25
CA GLN A 67 -7.07 0.94 4.80
C GLN A 67 -6.49 1.78 5.93
N THR A 68 -7.11 1.77 7.11
CA THR A 68 -6.57 2.47 8.29
C THR A 68 -5.20 1.92 8.67
N ILE A 69 -5.03 0.59 8.66
CA ILE A 69 -3.74 -0.07 8.88
C ILE A 69 -2.74 0.36 7.78
N GLY A 70 -3.15 0.38 6.51
CA GLY A 70 -2.32 0.85 5.40
C GLY A 70 -1.82 2.28 5.59
N ILE A 71 -2.68 3.19 6.09
CA ILE A 71 -2.30 4.56 6.41
C ILE A 71 -1.31 4.59 7.59
N VAL A 72 -1.53 3.82 8.66
CA VAL A 72 -0.59 3.73 9.78
C VAL A 72 0.78 3.23 9.30
N VAL A 73 0.81 2.21 8.44
CA VAL A 73 2.05 1.71 7.84
C VAL A 73 2.73 2.77 6.96
N SER A 74 1.96 3.61 6.25
CA SER A 74 2.56 4.71 5.48
C SER A 74 3.28 5.73 6.36
N VAL A 75 2.76 6.02 7.56
CA VAL A 75 3.41 6.90 8.54
C VAL A 75 4.69 6.26 9.06
N ILE A 76 4.69 4.94 9.28
CA ILE A 76 5.91 4.21 9.67
C ILE A 76 6.96 4.29 8.56
N PHE A 77 6.60 4.08 7.29
CA PHE A 77 7.54 4.23 6.18
C PHE A 77 8.11 5.65 6.09
N LEU A 78 7.28 6.66 6.29
CA LEU A 78 7.70 8.06 6.31
C LEU A 78 8.70 8.34 7.45
N ILE A 79 8.47 7.78 8.64
CA ILE A 79 9.41 7.89 9.77
C ILE A 79 10.73 7.18 9.45
N ILE A 80 10.68 5.99 8.86
CA ILE A 80 11.88 5.24 8.46
C ILE A 80 12.69 6.04 7.43
N GLU A 81 12.03 6.61 6.42
CA GLU A 81 12.70 7.40 5.38
C GLU A 81 13.28 8.71 5.93
N TYR A 82 12.66 9.30 6.94
CA TYR A 82 13.20 10.45 7.66
C TYR A 82 14.43 10.11 8.54
N LEU A 83 14.42 8.94 9.20
CA LEU A 83 15.53 8.49 10.06
C LEU A 83 16.71 7.91 9.27
N PHE A 84 16.43 7.29 8.13
CA PHE A 84 17.40 6.71 7.22
C PHE A 84 17.23 7.31 5.82
N PRO A 85 17.49 8.61 5.64
CA PRO A 85 17.48 9.20 4.32
C PRO A 85 18.51 8.47 3.47
N ASP A 86 18.04 7.86 2.38
CA ASP A 86 18.90 7.11 1.47
C ASP A 86 19.98 8.09 0.96
N LYS A 87 21.25 7.73 1.10
CA LYS A 87 22.43 8.52 0.68
C LYS A 87 22.55 8.62 -0.86
N LYS A 88 21.44 8.55 -1.58
CA LYS A 88 21.40 8.50 -3.04
C LYS A 88 21.39 9.87 -3.72
N ASN A 89 21.32 10.96 -2.94
CA ASN A 89 21.27 12.34 -3.44
C ASN A 89 22.60 13.12 -3.26
N GLU A 90 23.73 12.46 -2.98
CA GLU A 90 25.04 13.16 -2.93
C GLU A 90 25.84 13.10 -4.23
N ASP A 91 25.41 12.32 -5.24
CA ASP A 91 26.05 12.29 -6.55
C ASP A 91 25.01 12.47 -7.67
N PHE A 92 25.02 13.66 -8.27
CA PHE A 92 24.58 14.10 -9.63
C PHE A 92 23.76 15.40 -9.64
#